data_AF-E9AFG3-F1
#
_entry.id   AF-E9AFG3-F1
#
_cell.length_a   1.000
_cell.length_b   1.000
_cell.length_c   1.000
_cell.angle_alpha   90.00
_cell.angle_beta   90.00
_cell.angle_gamma   90.00
#
_symmetry.space_group_name_H-M   'P 1'
#
loop_
_entity.id
_entity.type
_entity.pdbx_description
1 polymer ?
#
loop_
_entity_poly.entity_id
_entity_poly.type
_entity_poly.pdbx_seq_one_letter_code
_entity_poly.pdbx_strand_id
1 'polypeptide(L)'
;MALDFDVDDAPTFPELVRDARLDVMKGRTMTACWVELADQHTVFRDIAKEGRTRGEILGAVLAAVQGICQALQRVELSNPEVRAPSPACTALFSSPAQGAVGDTRPGRWLEEAQTLAQVSRAYVSLYCSTPIPTCAQWVRSLQPVFPQPLNAVSTAANGASASRFDDDAGAVPATPASSTLCRYLTKLRQSVDDVAQELPDSEVDGKDGSFAEEKLKELVVCCMTVGRRVARPTMLPPLDAILVREMVKVLQDFVGNSTLEW
;
A
#
# COMPACT_ATOMS: atom_id res chain seq x y z
N MET A 1 -55.94 28.94 49.04
CA MET A 1 -55.66 28.88 47.59
C MET A 1 -54.26 29.41 47.41
N ALA A 2 -53.28 28.52 47.20
CA ALA A 2 -51.93 28.92 46.84
C ALA A 2 -51.94 29.16 45.32
N LEU A 3 -51.59 30.37 44.90
CA LEU A 3 -51.38 30.69 43.50
C LEU A 3 -49.96 30.21 43.17
N ASP A 4 -49.87 29.03 42.55
CA ASP A 4 -48.68 28.60 41.83
C ASP A 4 -48.54 29.54 40.62
N PHE A 5 -47.62 30.48 40.71
CA PHE A 5 -47.15 31.19 39.54
C PHE A 5 -46.15 30.25 38.86
N ASP A 6 -46.57 29.63 37.76
CA ASP A 6 -45.66 29.02 36.80
C ASP A 6 -44.65 30.11 36.39
N VAL A 7 -43.48 30.05 37.02
CA VAL A 7 -42.32 30.82 36.57
C VAL A 7 -41.98 30.20 35.23
N ASP A 8 -42.33 30.90 34.15
CA ASP A 8 -41.98 30.51 32.79
C ASP A 8 -40.49 30.10 32.76
N ASP A 9 -40.23 28.82 32.52
CA ASP A 9 -38.89 28.24 32.22
C ASP A 9 -38.34 28.76 30.87
N ALA A 10 -38.86 29.90 30.40
CA ALA A 10 -38.41 30.55 29.20
C ALA A 10 -37.00 31.10 29.42
N PRO A 11 -36.06 30.82 28.51
CA PRO A 11 -34.70 31.29 28.63
C PRO A 11 -34.69 32.81 28.74
N THR A 12 -33.96 33.30 29.74
CA THR A 12 -33.85 34.73 29.98
C THR A 12 -33.14 35.40 28.81
N PHE A 13 -33.44 36.68 28.56
CA PHE A 13 -32.80 37.44 27.48
C PHE A 13 -31.25 37.36 27.49
N PRO A 14 -30.56 37.39 28.65
CA PRO A 14 -29.11 37.16 28.70
C PRO A 14 -28.67 35.77 28.22
N GLU A 15 -29.46 34.72 28.50
CA GLU A 15 -29.19 33.36 28.04
C GLU A 15 -29.35 33.26 26.52
N LEU A 16 -30.42 33.85 25.98
CA LEU A 16 -30.65 33.93 24.52
C LEU A 16 -29.50 34.66 23.81
N VAL A 17 -29.02 35.78 24.36
CA VAL A 17 -27.91 36.54 23.78
C VAL A 17 -26.59 35.77 23.87
N ARG A 18 -26.35 35.05 24.97
CA ARG A 18 -25.16 34.21 25.14
C ARG A 18 -25.16 33.03 24.17
N ASP A 19 -26.30 32.38 23.99
CA ASP A 19 -26.44 31.23 23.09
C ASP A 19 -26.35 31.68 21.62
N ALA A 20 -26.97 32.80 21.25
CA ALA A 20 -26.80 33.39 19.93
C ALA A 20 -25.35 33.79 19.65
N ARG A 21 -24.64 34.36 20.64
CA ARG A 21 -23.22 34.67 20.52
C ARG A 21 -22.36 33.41 20.37
N LEU A 22 -22.68 32.34 21.10
CA LEU A 22 -22.04 31.03 20.94
C LEU A 22 -22.27 30.47 19.54
N ASP A 23 -23.47 30.57 18.98
CA ASP A 23 -23.77 30.10 17.63
C ASP A 23 -23.09 30.95 16.55
N VAL A 24 -23.01 32.27 16.72
CA VAL A 24 -22.22 33.14 15.82
C VAL A 24 -20.72 32.81 15.91
N MET A 25 -20.21 32.55 17.11
CA MET A 25 -18.81 32.22 17.35
C MET A 25 -18.42 30.79 16.95
N LYS A 26 -19.36 29.85 16.88
CA LYS A 26 -19.10 28.47 16.44
C LYS A 26 -18.61 28.43 14.99
N GLY A 27 -18.84 29.49 14.21
CA GLY A 27 -18.64 29.48 12.77
C GLY A 27 -19.57 28.46 12.12
N ARG A 28 -19.76 28.56 10.80
CA ARG A 28 -20.36 27.44 10.08
C ARG A 28 -19.35 26.31 10.06
N THR A 29 -19.81 25.08 10.32
CA THR A 29 -18.95 23.92 10.15
C THR A 29 -18.50 23.84 8.69
N MET A 30 -17.27 23.40 8.45
CA MET A 30 -16.75 23.20 7.09
C MET A 30 -17.70 22.34 6.25
N THR A 31 -18.37 21.36 6.88
CA THR A 31 -19.38 20.51 6.25
C THR A 31 -20.62 21.28 5.81
N ALA A 32 -21.16 22.19 6.63
CA ALA A 32 -22.32 23.00 6.27
C ALA A 32 -22.00 23.99 5.14
N CYS A 33 -20.83 24.65 5.20
CA CYS A 33 -20.35 25.52 4.13
C CYS A 33 -20.18 24.76 2.81
N TRP A 34 -19.64 23.54 2.85
CA TRP A 34 -19.45 22.74 1.65
C TRP A 34 -20.76 22.30 1.00
N VAL A 35 -21.76 21.93 1.81
CA VAL A 35 -23.10 21.55 1.32
C VAL A 35 -23.76 22.74 0.62
N GLU A 36 -23.77 23.92 1.24
CA GLU A 36 -24.32 25.12 0.60
C GLU A 36 -23.57 25.49 -0.69
N LEU A 37 -22.24 25.38 -0.70
CA LEU A 37 -21.42 25.67 -1.88
C LEU A 37 -21.76 24.71 -3.03
N ALA A 38 -21.90 23.41 -2.75
CA ALA A 38 -22.28 22.41 -3.73
C ALA A 38 -23.72 22.58 -4.23
N ASP A 39 -24.65 22.97 -3.35
CA ASP A 39 -26.05 23.17 -3.72
C ASP A 39 -26.26 24.42 -4.57
N GLN A 40 -25.50 25.49 -4.29
CA GLN A 40 -25.60 26.77 -5.02
C GLN A 40 -24.84 26.76 -6.34
N HIS A 41 -23.79 25.95 -6.48
CA HIS A 41 -22.91 25.96 -7.64
C HIS A 41 -22.75 24.56 -8.25
N THR A 42 -23.23 24.42 -9.49
CA THR A 42 -23.19 23.15 -10.23
C THR A 42 -21.77 22.58 -10.37
N VAL A 43 -20.77 23.45 -10.54
CA VAL A 43 -19.36 23.05 -10.65
C VAL A 43 -18.88 22.34 -9.38
N PHE A 44 -19.22 22.85 -8.19
CA PHE A 44 -18.83 22.22 -6.93
C PHE A 44 -19.58 20.92 -6.67
N ARG A 45 -20.84 20.82 -7.11
CA ARG A 45 -21.60 19.56 -7.09
C ARG A 45 -20.94 18.50 -7.96
N ASP A 46 -20.50 18.86 -9.16
CA ASP A 46 -19.84 17.93 -10.08
C ASP A 46 -18.48 17.48 -9.53
N ILE A 47 -17.70 18.41 -8.95
CA ILE A 47 -16.44 18.10 -8.24
C ILE A 47 -16.70 17.14 -7.07
N ALA A 48 -17.73 17.39 -6.25
CA ALA A 48 -18.06 16.53 -5.11
C ALA A 48 -18.49 15.12 -5.55
N LYS A 49 -19.26 15.03 -6.65
CA LYS A 49 -19.67 13.76 -7.24
C LYS A 49 -18.47 12.98 -7.80
N GLU A 50 -17.58 13.66 -8.50
CA GLU A 50 -16.35 13.06 -9.03
C GLU A 50 -15.43 12.59 -7.91
N GLY A 51 -15.20 13.43 -6.88
CA GLY A 51 -14.41 13.07 -5.71
C GLY A 51 -14.96 11.83 -4.98
N ARG A 52 -16.29 11.70 -4.85
CA ARG A 52 -16.92 10.51 -4.29
C ARG A 52 -16.68 9.27 -5.15
N THR A 53 -16.90 9.40 -6.46
CA THR A 53 -16.69 8.30 -7.41
C THR A 53 -15.23 7.81 -7.37
N ARG A 54 -14.27 8.74 -7.36
CA ARG A 54 -12.84 8.43 -7.22
C ARG A 54 -12.51 7.76 -5.89
N GLY A 55 -13.08 8.25 -4.79
CA GLY A 55 -12.91 7.64 -3.47
C GLY A 55 -13.44 6.20 -3.40
N GLU A 56 -14.58 5.93 -4.02
CA GLU A 56 -15.16 4.59 -4.13
C GLU A 56 -14.28 3.64 -4.95
N ILE A 57 -13.79 4.10 -6.12
CA ILE A 57 -12.86 3.34 -6.96
C ILE A 57 -11.57 3.02 -6.20
N LEU A 58 -10.94 4.03 -5.59
CA LEU A 58 -9.71 3.87 -4.84
C LEU A 58 -9.90 2.93 -3.62
N GLY A 59 -11.02 3.07 -2.92
CA GLY A 59 -11.38 2.17 -1.82
C GLY A 59 -11.51 0.71 -2.27
N ALA A 60 -12.15 0.46 -3.41
CA ALA A 60 -12.27 -0.87 -3.99
C ALA A 60 -10.90 -1.46 -4.39
N VAL A 61 -10.02 -0.64 -4.98
CA VAL A 61 -8.65 -1.04 -5.36
C VAL A 61 -7.84 -1.42 -4.13
N LEU A 62 -7.83 -0.59 -3.10
CA LEU A 62 -7.08 -0.84 -1.87
C LEU A 62 -7.60 -2.09 -1.13
N ALA A 63 -8.92 -2.30 -1.10
CA ALA A 63 -9.53 -3.51 -0.55
C ALA A 63 -9.13 -4.76 -1.35
N ALA A 64 -9.12 -4.69 -2.69
CA ALA A 64 -8.70 -5.77 -3.55
C ALA A 64 -7.21 -6.12 -3.37
N VAL A 65 -6.34 -5.11 -3.28
CA VAL A 65 -4.90 -5.28 -2.97
C VAL A 65 -4.73 -5.99 -1.62
N GLN A 66 -5.43 -5.53 -0.58
CA GLN A 66 -5.37 -6.14 0.75
C GLN A 66 -5.86 -7.59 0.74
N GLY A 67 -6.97 -7.87 0.05
CA GLY A 67 -7.53 -9.22 -0.08
C GLY A 67 -6.59 -10.18 -0.80
N ILE A 68 -5.92 -9.74 -1.86
CA ILE A 68 -4.90 -10.53 -2.57
C ILE A 68 -3.69 -10.80 -1.66
N CYS A 69 -3.23 -9.82 -0.87
CA CYS A 69 -2.14 -10.01 0.08
C CYS A 69 -2.51 -11.05 1.16
N GLN A 70 -3.73 -11.01 1.68
CA GLN A 70 -4.23 -11.98 2.65
C GLN A 70 -4.34 -13.39 2.04
N ALA A 71 -4.84 -13.49 0.81
CA ALA A 71 -4.90 -14.76 0.09
C ALA A 71 -3.50 -15.36 -0.12
N LEU A 72 -2.53 -14.54 -0.54
CA LEU A 72 -1.14 -14.96 -0.69
C LEU A 72 -0.56 -15.51 0.63
N GLN A 73 -0.74 -14.78 1.74
CA GLN A 73 -0.29 -15.24 3.05
C GLN A 73 -0.93 -16.58 3.46
N ARG A 74 -2.22 -16.78 3.16
CA ARG A 74 -2.91 -18.06 3.43
C ARG A 74 -2.31 -19.22 2.63
N VAL A 75 -1.97 -19.00 1.36
CA VAL A 75 -1.32 -20.04 0.52
C VAL A 75 0.05 -20.41 1.06
N GLU A 76 0.87 -19.42 1.42
CA GLU A 76 2.22 -19.69 1.96
C GLU A 76 2.19 -20.37 3.34
N LEU A 77 1.22 -20.00 4.21
CA LEU A 77 1.03 -20.67 5.50
C LEU A 77 0.45 -22.09 5.36
N SER A 78 -0.36 -22.33 4.33
CA SER A 78 -1.00 -23.63 4.08
C SER A 78 -0.11 -24.61 3.30
N ASN A 79 1.09 -24.20 2.90
CA ASN A 79 2.12 -25.06 2.30
C ASN A 79 3.23 -25.47 3.31
N PRO A 80 2.96 -26.28 4.35
CA PRO A 80 4.02 -26.86 5.17
C PRO A 80 4.68 -28.12 4.53
N GLU A 81 4.33 -28.49 3.29
CA GLU A 81 4.64 -29.79 2.70
C GLU A 81 5.90 -29.80 1.80
N VAL A 82 7.07 -29.60 2.43
CA VAL A 82 8.31 -30.35 2.12
C VAL A 82 8.91 -30.84 3.44
N ARG A 83 8.07 -31.46 4.27
CA ARG A 83 8.49 -32.14 5.51
C ARG A 83 7.64 -33.39 5.76
N ALA A 84 7.74 -34.36 4.87
CA ALA A 84 7.77 -35.79 5.17
C ALA A 84 8.08 -36.57 3.88
N PRO A 85 9.05 -37.51 3.89
CA PRO A 85 9.19 -38.46 2.80
C PRO A 85 8.03 -39.47 2.86
N SER A 86 7.25 -39.59 1.80
CA SER A 86 6.30 -40.70 1.64
C SER A 86 7.05 -42.04 1.71
N PRO A 87 6.60 -43.03 2.50
CA PRO A 87 7.14 -44.37 2.50
C PRO A 87 6.34 -45.25 1.53
N ALA A 88 6.77 -45.32 0.27
CA ALA A 88 6.45 -46.35 -0.73
C ALA A 88 7.07 -45.87 -2.07
N CYS A 89 7.93 -46.58 -2.79
CA CYS A 89 8.14 -48.01 -2.94
C CYS A 89 9.63 -48.32 -3.11
N THR A 90 9.99 -49.52 -2.65
CA THR A 90 11.22 -50.26 -2.89
C THR A 90 11.57 -50.32 -4.38
N ALA A 91 12.69 -49.72 -4.77
CA ALA A 91 13.48 -50.16 -5.92
C ALA A 91 14.95 -49.81 -5.68
N LEU A 92 15.75 -50.85 -5.38
CA LEU A 92 17.20 -50.82 -5.44
C LEU A 92 17.62 -50.37 -6.84
N PHE A 93 18.46 -49.36 -6.97
CA PHE A 93 19.69 -49.34 -7.79
C PHE A 93 20.50 -48.08 -7.45
N SER A 94 21.81 -48.25 -7.30
CA SER A 94 22.74 -47.30 -6.69
C SER A 94 23.43 -46.36 -7.70
N SER A 95 23.42 -45.05 -7.38
CA SER A 95 24.50 -44.02 -7.49
C SER A 95 25.06 -43.58 -8.87
N PRO A 96 25.80 -42.45 -8.96
CA PRO A 96 25.51 -41.08 -8.50
C PRO A 96 25.67 -40.03 -9.64
N ALA A 97 24.87 -38.96 -9.63
CA ALA A 97 25.25 -37.70 -10.28
C ALA A 97 24.57 -36.54 -9.55
N GLN A 98 25.36 -35.82 -8.77
CA GLN A 98 25.03 -34.53 -8.19
C GLN A 98 24.65 -33.55 -9.30
N GLY A 99 23.57 -32.81 -9.07
CA GLY A 99 23.11 -31.79 -10.02
C GLY A 99 21.63 -31.43 -9.93
N ALA A 100 20.90 -31.88 -8.91
CA ALA A 100 19.59 -31.31 -8.59
C ALA A 100 19.81 -30.06 -7.72
N VAL A 101 19.99 -28.91 -8.36
CA VAL A 101 19.88 -27.60 -7.73
C VAL A 101 18.40 -27.41 -7.38
N GLY A 102 17.99 -27.99 -6.26
CA GLY A 102 16.66 -27.83 -5.67
C GLY A 102 16.54 -26.46 -5.04
N ASP A 103 16.08 -25.52 -5.86
CA ASP A 103 15.09 -24.49 -5.58
C ASP A 103 14.94 -23.97 -4.14
N THR A 104 15.23 -22.68 -4.01
CA THR A 104 14.54 -21.68 -3.17
C THR A 104 14.00 -22.16 -1.81
N ARG A 105 14.78 -21.86 -0.78
CA ARG A 105 14.42 -21.88 0.65
C ARG A 105 12.99 -21.33 0.87
N PRO A 106 12.04 -22.13 1.39
CA PRO A 106 10.63 -21.75 1.58
C PRO A 106 10.42 -20.47 2.40
N GLY A 107 11.35 -20.12 3.29
CA GLY A 107 11.25 -18.92 4.13
C GLY A 107 11.26 -17.60 3.35
N ARG A 108 11.92 -17.55 2.18
CA ARG A 108 12.06 -16.29 1.42
C ARG A 108 10.72 -15.81 0.83
N TRP A 109 9.88 -16.73 0.39
CA TRP A 109 8.57 -16.39 -0.21
C TRP A 109 7.58 -15.86 0.83
N LEU A 110 7.58 -16.44 2.03
CA LEU A 110 6.75 -15.97 3.13
C LEU A 110 7.16 -14.57 3.60
N GLU A 111 8.47 -14.29 3.69
CA GLU A 111 8.99 -12.95 4.01
C GLU A 111 8.59 -11.92 2.95
N GLU A 112 8.68 -12.26 1.66
CA GLU A 112 8.22 -11.41 0.56
C GLU A 112 6.71 -11.13 0.66
N ALA A 113 5.89 -12.15 0.95
CA ALA A 113 4.44 -12.00 1.14
C ALA A 113 4.08 -11.14 2.36
N GLN A 114 4.82 -11.28 3.47
CA GLN A 114 4.65 -10.44 4.65
C GLN A 114 5.01 -9.00 4.38
N THR A 115 6.12 -8.76 3.68
CA THR A 115 6.55 -7.42 3.28
C THR A 115 5.50 -6.76 2.38
N LEU A 116 4.95 -7.48 1.39
CA LEU A 116 3.88 -6.96 0.53
C LEU A 116 2.61 -6.58 1.33
N ALA A 117 2.25 -7.38 2.33
CA ALA A 117 1.11 -7.07 3.20
C ALA A 117 1.35 -5.84 4.09
N GLN A 118 2.61 -5.59 4.49
CA GLN A 118 2.98 -4.37 5.19
C GLN A 118 2.93 -3.15 4.27
N VAL A 119 3.45 -3.29 3.04
CA VAL A 119 3.33 -2.26 1.99
C VAL A 119 1.87 -1.91 1.74
N SER A 120 1.00 -2.90 1.49
CA SER A 120 -0.42 -2.63 1.24
C SER A 120 -1.11 -1.91 2.41
N ARG A 121 -0.79 -2.29 3.66
CA ARG A 121 -1.29 -1.59 4.85
C ARG A 121 -0.81 -0.14 4.92
N ALA A 122 0.46 0.12 4.57
CA ALA A 122 0.99 1.48 4.52
C ALA A 122 0.25 2.34 3.46
N TYR A 123 -0.02 1.78 2.28
CA TYR A 123 -0.82 2.45 1.24
C TYR A 123 -2.25 2.75 1.69
N VAL A 124 -2.93 1.79 2.35
CA VAL A 124 -4.27 2.03 2.92
C VAL A 124 -4.23 3.18 3.92
N SER A 125 -3.30 3.16 4.87
CA SER A 125 -3.17 4.22 5.88
C SER A 125 -2.89 5.59 5.27
N LEU A 126 -2.03 5.63 4.24
CA LEU A 126 -1.67 6.84 3.52
C LEU A 126 -2.89 7.47 2.84
N TYR A 127 -3.60 6.70 2.03
CA TYR A 127 -4.75 7.20 1.25
C TYR A 127 -6.00 7.47 2.10
N CYS A 128 -6.15 6.81 3.26
CA CYS A 128 -7.19 7.16 4.23
C CYS A 128 -6.95 8.51 4.92
N SER A 129 -5.69 8.92 5.08
CA SER A 129 -5.33 10.15 5.81
C SER A 129 -5.13 11.33 4.87
N THR A 130 -4.65 11.07 3.66
CA THR A 130 -4.29 12.08 2.65
C THR A 130 -4.68 11.57 1.27
N PRO A 131 -5.75 12.11 0.65
CA PRO A 131 -6.23 11.63 -0.66
C PRO A 131 -5.25 11.93 -1.80
N ILE A 132 -4.34 12.89 -1.61
CA ILE A 132 -3.25 13.24 -2.53
C ILE A 132 -1.96 13.25 -1.71
N PRO A 133 -1.29 12.10 -1.56
CA PRO A 133 -0.08 12.01 -0.75
C PRO A 133 1.09 12.76 -1.38
N THR A 134 1.84 13.52 -0.58
CA THR A 134 3.12 14.08 -1.03
C THR A 134 4.21 13.01 -1.06
N CYS A 135 5.31 13.25 -1.79
CA CYS A 135 6.48 12.37 -1.78
C CYS A 135 7.00 12.13 -0.35
N ALA A 136 7.04 13.17 0.48
CA ALA A 136 7.45 13.08 1.88
C ALA A 136 6.53 12.17 2.71
N GLN A 137 5.20 12.29 2.53
CA GLN A 137 4.23 11.44 3.22
C GLN A 137 4.31 9.98 2.76
N TRP A 138 4.54 9.78 1.45
CA TRP A 138 4.73 8.45 0.86
C TRP A 138 5.97 7.76 1.43
N VAL A 139 7.13 8.44 1.44
CA VAL A 139 8.37 7.92 2.04
C VAL A 139 8.18 7.65 3.52
N ARG A 140 7.64 8.60 4.29
CA ARG A 140 7.40 8.44 5.74
C ARG A 140 6.54 7.22 6.06
N SER A 141 5.61 6.87 5.18
CA SER A 141 4.72 5.72 5.37
C SER A 141 5.39 4.39 5.00
N LEU A 142 6.29 4.37 4.01
CA LEU A 142 6.89 3.15 3.47
C LEU A 142 8.29 2.83 4.02
N GLN A 143 9.04 3.84 4.45
CA GLN A 143 10.38 3.65 5.02
C GLN A 143 10.41 2.65 6.20
N PRO A 144 9.44 2.64 7.13
CA PRO A 144 9.42 1.65 8.22
C PRO A 144 9.26 0.20 7.75
N VAL A 145 8.74 -0.01 6.53
CA VAL A 145 8.57 -1.35 5.94
C VAL A 145 9.90 -1.92 5.41
N PHE A 146 10.86 -1.05 5.14
CA PHE A 146 12.19 -1.41 4.65
C PHE A 146 13.26 -0.99 5.68
N PRO A 147 13.40 -1.71 6.81
CA PRO A 147 14.45 -1.39 7.76
C PRO A 147 15.81 -1.44 7.07
N GLN A 148 16.59 -0.36 7.20
CA GLN A 148 17.96 -0.33 6.70
C GLN A 148 18.74 -1.49 7.33
N PRO A 149 19.60 -2.19 6.57
CA PRO A 149 20.53 -3.13 7.17
C PRO A 149 21.38 -2.36 8.17
N LEU A 150 21.38 -2.82 9.43
CA LEU A 150 21.98 -2.17 10.60
C LEU A 150 23.52 -1.98 10.52
N ASN A 151 24.14 -2.22 9.36
CA ASN A 151 25.58 -2.24 9.13
C ASN A 151 26.07 -1.20 8.11
N ALA A 152 25.29 -0.15 7.82
CA ALA A 152 25.77 1.00 7.04
C ALA A 152 26.29 2.17 7.90
N VAL A 153 26.64 1.90 9.17
CA VAL A 153 27.30 2.88 10.04
C VAL A 153 28.74 2.44 10.29
N SER A 154 29.66 3.31 9.84
CA SER A 154 31.11 3.33 10.07
C SER A 154 32.01 2.75 8.98
N THR A 155 32.10 3.44 7.84
CA THR A 155 33.43 3.68 7.21
C THR A 155 33.45 4.97 6.39
N ALA A 156 32.97 6.08 6.96
CA ALA A 156 33.28 7.43 6.48
C ALA A 156 34.43 8.01 7.31
N ALA A 157 35.61 7.38 7.23
CA ALA A 157 36.87 7.94 7.70
C ALA A 157 38.02 7.02 7.26
N ASN A 158 38.59 7.27 6.09
CA ASN A 158 40.04 7.42 5.89
C ASN A 158 40.38 7.58 4.39
N GLY A 159 40.85 8.78 4.05
CA GLY A 159 42.10 8.97 3.32
C GLY A 159 42.22 8.42 1.90
N ALA A 160 41.98 9.32 0.93
CA ALA A 160 42.87 9.67 -0.19
C ALA A 160 43.79 8.59 -0.81
N SER A 161 43.66 8.50 -2.14
CA SER A 161 44.71 8.23 -3.14
C SER A 161 45.15 6.78 -3.40
N ALA A 162 44.71 6.23 -4.55
CA ALA A 162 45.51 5.49 -5.55
C ALA A 162 44.50 4.81 -6.52
N SER A 163 44.31 5.34 -7.73
CA SER A 163 45.04 4.98 -8.95
C SER A 163 44.79 3.56 -9.47
N ARG A 164 44.39 3.54 -10.76
CA ARG A 164 44.49 2.47 -11.77
C ARG A 164 43.33 1.47 -11.82
N PHE A 165 42.55 1.66 -12.88
CA PHE A 165 41.93 0.60 -13.66
C PHE A 165 42.90 -0.57 -13.79
N ASP A 166 42.47 -1.74 -13.33
CA ASP A 166 42.90 -3.00 -13.89
C ASP A 166 41.72 -3.97 -13.83
N ASP A 167 41.53 -4.66 -14.95
CA ASP A 167 40.56 -5.71 -15.20
C ASP A 167 40.67 -6.81 -14.15
N ASP A 168 39.56 -7.10 -13.46
CA ASP A 168 39.32 -8.46 -13.01
C ASP A 168 37.84 -8.80 -13.17
N ALA A 169 37.61 -9.84 -13.96
CA ALA A 169 36.31 -10.39 -14.29
C ALA A 169 35.72 -11.08 -13.05
N GLY A 170 35.26 -10.26 -12.11
CA GLY A 170 34.54 -10.69 -10.92
C GLY A 170 33.16 -11.21 -11.31
N ALA A 171 32.99 -12.52 -11.21
CA ALA A 171 31.76 -13.26 -11.40
C ALA A 171 30.53 -12.47 -10.94
N VAL A 172 29.74 -12.01 -11.92
CA VAL A 172 28.35 -11.60 -11.69
C VAL A 172 27.66 -12.79 -11.04
N PRO A 173 27.15 -12.70 -9.79
CA PRO A 173 26.32 -13.76 -9.26
C PRO A 173 25.07 -13.77 -10.13
N ALA A 174 24.97 -14.81 -10.98
CA ALA A 174 23.82 -15.08 -11.82
C ALA A 174 22.57 -14.97 -10.93
N THR A 175 21.81 -13.90 -11.15
CA THR A 175 20.64 -13.59 -10.34
C THR A 175 19.64 -14.71 -10.58
N PRO A 176 19.28 -15.53 -9.58
CA PRO A 176 18.29 -16.58 -9.78
C PRO A 176 16.98 -15.90 -10.22
N ALA A 177 16.27 -16.50 -11.18
CA ALA A 177 15.06 -15.96 -11.79
C ALA A 177 14.13 -15.34 -10.73
N SER A 178 14.22 -14.01 -10.58
CA SER A 178 13.59 -13.31 -9.46
C SER A 178 12.08 -13.33 -9.65
N SER A 179 11.36 -13.71 -8.60
CA SER A 179 9.90 -13.67 -8.58
C SER A 179 9.44 -12.25 -8.93
N THR A 180 8.29 -12.10 -9.60
CA THR A 180 7.68 -10.78 -9.87
C THR A 180 7.58 -9.94 -8.60
N LEU A 181 7.27 -10.61 -7.48
CA LEU A 181 7.17 -10.01 -6.17
C LEU A 181 8.51 -9.48 -5.65
N CYS A 182 9.57 -10.28 -5.70
CA CYS A 182 10.91 -9.86 -5.31
C CYS A 182 11.39 -8.68 -6.16
N ARG A 183 11.22 -8.74 -7.48
CA ARG A 183 11.58 -7.62 -8.38
C ARG A 183 10.84 -6.33 -8.00
N TYR A 184 9.54 -6.43 -7.73
CA TYR A 184 8.73 -5.29 -7.30
C TYR A 184 9.23 -4.73 -5.97
N LEU A 185 9.43 -5.56 -4.95
CA LEU A 185 9.87 -5.12 -3.62
C LEU A 185 11.28 -4.50 -3.66
N THR A 186 12.19 -5.05 -4.44
CA THR A 186 13.53 -4.45 -4.65
C THR A 186 13.42 -3.08 -5.33
N LYS A 187 12.61 -2.97 -6.39
CA LYS A 187 12.39 -1.69 -7.08
C LYS A 187 11.73 -0.66 -6.14
N LEU A 188 10.75 -1.08 -5.36
CA LEU A 188 10.05 -0.22 -4.42
C LEU A 188 11.00 0.30 -3.33
N ARG A 189 11.84 -0.57 -2.75
CA ARG A 189 12.86 -0.17 -1.79
C ARG A 189 13.80 0.88 -2.39
N GLN A 190 14.34 0.62 -3.58
CA GLN A 190 15.21 1.58 -4.26
C GLN A 190 14.52 2.93 -4.46
N SER A 191 13.27 2.95 -4.94
CA SER A 191 12.51 4.19 -5.07
C SER A 191 12.26 4.91 -3.75
N VAL A 192 12.05 4.18 -2.64
CA VAL A 192 11.92 4.80 -1.31
C VAL A 192 13.24 5.45 -0.89
N ASP A 193 14.36 4.76 -1.09
CA ASP A 193 15.69 5.27 -0.75
C ASP A 193 16.09 6.47 -1.61
N ASP A 194 15.82 6.43 -2.91
CA ASP A 194 16.11 7.53 -3.86
C ASP A 194 15.33 8.79 -3.44
N VAL A 195 14.01 8.67 -3.22
CA VAL A 195 13.19 9.81 -2.82
C VAL A 195 13.56 10.31 -1.41
N ALA A 196 13.96 9.41 -0.51
CA ALA A 196 14.44 9.80 0.82
C ALA A 196 15.74 10.62 0.75
N GLN A 197 16.63 10.34 -0.21
CA GLN A 197 17.87 11.08 -0.41
C GLN A 197 17.67 12.40 -1.16
N GLU A 198 16.69 12.45 -2.07
CA GLU A 198 16.41 13.62 -2.90
C GLU A 198 15.49 14.65 -2.25
N LEU A 199 14.81 14.32 -1.14
CA LEU A 199 13.94 15.25 -0.41
C LEU A 199 14.75 16.47 0.09
N PRO A 200 14.58 17.68 -0.49
CA PRO A 200 15.22 18.87 0.04
C PRO A 200 14.55 19.28 1.36
N ASP A 201 15.27 19.98 2.24
CA ASP A 201 14.76 20.54 3.52
C ASP A 201 13.58 21.54 3.36
N SER A 202 13.04 21.72 2.16
CA SER A 202 11.98 22.68 1.82
C SER A 202 10.72 21.95 1.37
N GLU A 203 9.71 21.92 2.26
CA GLU A 203 8.43 21.19 2.20
C GLU A 203 7.42 21.63 1.12
N VAL A 204 7.86 22.11 -0.05
CA VAL A 204 6.92 22.50 -1.12
C VAL A 204 7.27 21.77 -2.41
N ASP A 205 7.14 20.44 -2.39
CA ASP A 205 7.07 19.66 -3.63
C ASP A 205 5.70 19.92 -4.27
N GLY A 206 5.65 20.83 -5.23
CA GLY A 206 4.47 21.21 -6.00
C GLY A 206 3.96 20.11 -6.94
N LYS A 207 4.20 18.84 -6.62
CA LYS A 207 3.67 17.71 -7.38
C LYS A 207 2.20 17.50 -7.04
N ASP A 208 1.40 17.44 -8.09
CA ASP A 208 -0.03 17.12 -8.18
C ASP A 208 -0.43 15.71 -7.64
N GLY A 209 0.46 15.02 -6.93
CA GLY A 209 0.25 13.65 -6.44
C GLY A 209 0.42 12.55 -7.49
N SER A 210 0.73 12.90 -8.74
CA SER A 210 0.98 11.94 -9.84
C SER A 210 2.00 10.87 -9.46
N PHE A 211 3.06 11.25 -8.74
CA PHE A 211 4.08 10.32 -8.24
C PHE A 211 3.49 9.20 -7.36
N ALA A 212 2.67 9.56 -6.37
CA ALA A 212 2.10 8.57 -5.44
C ALA A 212 1.11 7.65 -6.17
N GLU A 213 0.44 8.17 -7.20
CA GLU A 213 -0.46 7.42 -8.06
C GLU A 213 0.29 6.43 -8.97
N GLU A 214 1.39 6.85 -9.61
CA GLU A 214 2.24 5.97 -10.41
C GLU A 214 2.76 4.80 -9.56
N LYS A 215 3.22 5.08 -8.34
CA LYS A 215 3.69 4.04 -7.41
C LYS A 215 2.56 3.11 -6.96
N LEU A 216 1.33 3.63 -6.80
CA LEU A 216 0.16 2.81 -6.56
C LEU A 216 -0.16 1.90 -7.77
N LYS A 217 -0.09 2.41 -9.00
CA LYS A 217 -0.27 1.59 -10.21
C LYS A 217 0.74 0.46 -10.29
N GLU A 218 2.01 0.70 -9.93
CA GLU A 218 3.02 -0.35 -9.84
C GLU A 218 2.67 -1.44 -8.81
N LEU A 219 2.17 -1.06 -7.63
CA LEU A 219 1.66 -2.00 -6.63
C LEU A 219 0.50 -2.83 -7.20
N VAL A 220 -0.46 -2.17 -7.84
CA VAL A 220 -1.63 -2.81 -8.43
C VAL A 220 -1.23 -3.85 -9.47
N VAL A 221 -0.31 -3.52 -10.39
CA VAL A 221 0.20 -4.45 -11.41
C VAL A 221 0.90 -5.66 -10.78
N CYS A 222 1.68 -5.44 -9.72
CA CYS A 222 2.27 -6.53 -8.95
C CYS A 222 1.20 -7.45 -8.35
N CYS A 223 0.20 -6.87 -7.67
CA CYS A 223 -0.91 -7.60 -7.07
C CYS A 223 -1.77 -8.34 -8.11
N MET A 224 -1.98 -7.79 -9.31
CA MET A 224 -2.67 -8.51 -10.39
C MET A 224 -1.90 -9.78 -10.79
N THR A 225 -0.58 -9.67 -10.94
CA THR A 225 0.26 -10.80 -11.35
C THR A 225 0.28 -11.89 -10.28
N VAL A 226 0.44 -11.49 -9.02
CA VAL A 226 0.42 -12.39 -7.86
C VAL A 226 -0.98 -13.01 -7.66
N GLY A 227 -2.04 -12.21 -7.74
CA GLY A 227 -3.42 -12.66 -7.59
C GLY A 227 -3.81 -13.70 -8.64
N ARG A 228 -3.41 -13.51 -9.90
CA ARG A 228 -3.63 -14.52 -10.97
C ARG A 228 -2.91 -15.84 -10.67
N ARG A 229 -1.73 -15.80 -10.06
CA ARG A 229 -1.00 -16.99 -9.64
C ARG A 229 -1.70 -17.69 -8.46
N VAL A 230 -2.13 -16.92 -7.48
CA VAL A 230 -2.80 -17.41 -6.26
C VAL A 230 -4.19 -17.97 -6.56
N ALA A 231 -4.93 -17.41 -7.53
CA ALA A 231 -6.25 -17.90 -7.95
C ALA A 231 -6.24 -19.19 -8.78
N ARG A 232 -5.07 -19.81 -8.98
CA ARG A 232 -4.98 -21.10 -9.68
C ARG A 232 -5.70 -22.18 -8.87
N PRO A 233 -6.41 -23.12 -9.52
CA PRO A 233 -7.21 -24.15 -8.83
C PRO A 233 -6.42 -25.02 -7.84
N THR A 234 -5.09 -25.09 -7.97
CA THR A 234 -4.21 -25.88 -7.11
C THR A 234 -3.76 -25.15 -5.85
N MET A 235 -3.98 -23.83 -5.74
CA MET A 235 -3.41 -22.99 -4.68
C MET A 235 -4.45 -22.54 -3.65
N LEU A 236 -5.73 -22.44 -4.04
CA LEU A 236 -6.80 -21.98 -3.17
C LEU A 236 -8.07 -22.83 -3.31
N PRO A 237 -8.89 -22.90 -2.25
CA PRO A 237 -10.25 -23.41 -2.34
C PRO A 237 -11.04 -22.70 -3.46
N PRO A 238 -12.00 -23.38 -4.13
CA PRO A 238 -12.71 -22.82 -5.27
C PRO A 238 -13.39 -21.47 -4.99
N LEU A 239 -13.98 -21.30 -3.80
CA LEU A 239 -14.65 -20.06 -3.40
C LEU A 239 -13.64 -18.90 -3.25
N ASP A 240 -12.52 -19.13 -2.58
CA ASP A 240 -11.45 -18.14 -2.42
C ASP A 240 -10.83 -17.77 -3.78
N ALA A 241 -10.63 -18.76 -4.66
CA ALA A 241 -10.10 -18.53 -5.99
C ALA A 241 -11.03 -17.64 -6.84
N ILE A 242 -12.35 -17.77 -6.70
CA ILE A 242 -13.33 -16.89 -7.37
C ILE A 242 -13.20 -15.46 -6.83
N LEU A 243 -13.16 -15.28 -5.51
CA LEU A 243 -13.01 -13.96 -4.89
C LEU A 243 -11.72 -13.25 -5.34
N VAL A 244 -10.59 -13.97 -5.38
CA VAL A 244 -9.32 -13.41 -5.85
C VAL A 244 -9.40 -13.02 -7.32
N ARG A 245 -10.14 -13.74 -8.18
CA ARG A 245 -10.34 -13.33 -9.58
C ARG A 245 -11.15 -12.06 -9.70
N GLU A 246 -12.21 -11.89 -8.91
CA GLU A 246 -12.98 -10.64 -8.86
C GLU A 246 -12.10 -9.48 -8.37
N MET A 247 -11.26 -9.69 -7.35
CA MET A 247 -10.29 -8.68 -6.91
C MET A 247 -9.31 -8.31 -8.03
N VAL A 248 -8.77 -9.29 -8.76
CA VAL A 248 -7.90 -9.04 -9.92
C VAL A 248 -8.62 -8.26 -11.02
N LYS A 249 -9.92 -8.50 -11.22
CA LYS A 249 -10.74 -7.77 -12.17
C LYS A 249 -10.89 -6.29 -11.77
N VAL A 250 -11.20 -6.01 -10.51
CA VAL A 250 -11.23 -4.63 -9.96
C VAL A 250 -9.90 -3.91 -10.23
N LEU A 251 -8.77 -4.58 -9.98
CA LEU A 251 -7.45 -4.03 -10.25
C LEU A 251 -7.19 -3.80 -11.75
N GLN A 252 -7.67 -4.70 -12.61
CA GLN A 252 -7.55 -4.56 -14.05
C GLN A 252 -8.37 -3.39 -14.59
N ASP A 253 -9.59 -3.20 -14.09
CA ASP A 253 -10.47 -2.11 -14.49
C ASP A 253 -9.85 -0.76 -14.06
N PHE A 254 -9.21 -0.69 -12.89
CA PHE A 254 -8.50 0.51 -12.45
C PHE A 254 -7.29 0.88 -13.32
N VAL A 255 -6.50 -0.10 -13.77
CA VAL A 255 -5.34 0.15 -14.63
C VAL A 255 -5.76 0.43 -16.08
N GLY A 256 -6.83 -0.22 -16.55
CA GLY A 256 -7.31 -0.11 -17.93
C GLY A 256 -8.15 1.14 -18.20
N ASN A 257 -8.84 1.65 -17.18
CA ASN A 257 -9.49 2.94 -17.27
C ASN A 257 -8.41 4.01 -17.03
N SER A 258 -8.17 4.89 -18.01
CA SER A 258 -7.34 6.10 -17.84
C SER A 258 -8.02 7.10 -16.89
N THR A 259 -8.39 6.68 -15.67
CA THR A 259 -9.25 7.43 -14.75
C THR A 259 -8.59 8.66 -14.14
N LEU A 260 -7.32 8.91 -14.45
CA LEU A 260 -6.50 9.94 -13.83
C LEU A 260 -5.60 10.65 -14.88
N GLU A 261 -6.11 10.87 -16.10
CA GLU A 261 -5.63 12.03 -16.87
C GLU A 261 -6.32 13.26 -16.27
N TRP A 262 -5.55 14.05 -15.52
CA TRP A 262 -5.96 15.34 -14.97
C TRP A 262 -5.83 16.44 -16.03
#